data_AF-A0A3M1EHU1-F1
#
_entry.id   AF-A0A3M1EHU1-F1
#
_cell.length_a   1.000
_cell.length_b   1.000
_cell.length_c   1.000
_cell.angle_alpha   90.00
_cell.angle_beta   90.00
_cell.angle_gamma   90.00
#
_symmetry.space_group_name_H-M   'P 1'
#
loop_
_entity.id
_entity.type
_entity.pdbx_description
1 polymer ?
#
loop_
_entity_poly.entity_id
_entity_poly.type
_entity_poly.pdbx_seq_one_letter_code
_entity_poly.pdbx_strand_id
1 'polypeptide(L)' 'VTLMMPHPERLFRTVQFSWHPEEWEERGPWLRLVENARRWVG' A
#
# COMPACT_ATOMS: atom_id res chain seq x y z
N VAL A 1 10.25 8.93 11.48
CA VAL A 1 10.54 9.30 10.08
C VAL A 1 11.05 8.06 9.38
N THR A 2 10.49 7.73 8.22
CA THR A 2 10.86 6.55 7.43
C THR A 2 11.18 7.00 6.02
N LEU A 3 12.30 6.54 5.47
CA LEU A 3 12.72 6.80 4.10
C LEU A 3 12.89 5.45 3.40
N MET A 4 12.49 5.35 2.14
CA MET A 4 12.54 4.09 1.41
C MET A 4 12.74 4.33 -0.09
N MET A 5 13.47 3.43 -0.72
CA MET A 5 13.70 3.42 -2.17
C MET A 5 12.52 2.85 -2.99
N PRO A 6 11.72 1.88 -2.48
CA PRO A 6 10.51 1.45 -3.16
C PRO A 6 9.45 2.56 -3.23
N HIS A 7 8.54 2.46 -4.18
CA HIS A 7 7.45 3.42 -4.46
C HIS A 7 6.08 2.85 -4.02
N PRO A 8 5.77 2.77 -2.70
CA PRO A 8 4.51 2.21 -2.21
C PRO A 8 3.28 2.95 -2.74
N GLU A 9 3.42 4.23 -3.08
CA GLU A 9 2.38 5.07 -3.66
C GLU A 9 1.98 4.67 -5.09
N ARG A 10 2.79 3.87 -5.79
CA ARG A 10 2.45 3.32 -7.11
C ARG A 10 1.72 1.98 -7.03
N LEU A 11 1.70 1.35 -5.86
CA LEU A 11 1.25 -0.03 -5.65
C LEU A 11 0.27 -0.14 -4.46
N PHE A 12 -0.54 0.88 -4.22
CA PHE A 12 -1.50 0.87 -3.11
C PHE A 12 -2.79 0.12 -3.43
N ARG A 13 -3.09 -0.11 -4.72
CA ARG A 13 -4.19 -0.96 -5.18
C ARG A 13 -3.66 -2.27 -5.74
N THR A 14 -4.39 -3.35 -5.52
CA THR A 14 -4.03 -4.70 -5.99
C THR A 14 -3.79 -4.76 -7.50
N VAL A 15 -4.66 -4.12 -8.30
CA VAL A 15 -4.57 -4.09 -9.77
C VAL A 15 -3.28 -3.45 -10.32
N GLN A 16 -2.53 -2.70 -9.50
CA GLN A 16 -1.30 -2.04 -9.91
C GLN A 16 -0.08 -2.97 -9.84
N PHE A 17 -0.19 -4.13 -9.19
CA PHE A 17 0.90 -5.10 -9.10
C PHE A 17 1.02 -5.89 -10.41
N SER A 18 2.25 -6.14 -10.86
CA SER A 18 2.51 -7.01 -12.01
C SER A 18 2.09 -8.46 -11.77
N TRP A 19 2.06 -8.86 -10.51
CA TRP A 19 1.54 -10.13 -10.02
C TRP A 19 1.00 -9.93 -8.60
N HIS A 20 -0.15 -10.53 -8.31
CA HIS A 20 -0.71 -10.62 -6.97
C HIS A 20 -1.53 -11.91 -6.83
N PRO A 21 -1.75 -12.42 -5.60
CA PRO A 21 -2.68 -13.52 -5.36
C PRO A 21 -4.12 -13.16 -5.79
N GLU A 22 -4.89 -14.14 -6.27
CA GLU A 22 -6.25 -13.91 -6.79
C GLU A 22 -7.24 -13.53 -5.68
N GLU A 23 -6.94 -13.89 -4.43
CA GLU A 23 -7.81 -13.63 -3.28
C GLU A 23 -7.72 -12.17 -2.80
N TRP A 24 -6.78 -11.38 -3.35
CA TRP A 24 -6.66 -9.97 -3.02
C TRP A 24 -7.78 -9.18 -3.70
N GLU A 25 -8.54 -8.46 -2.88
CA GLU A 25 -9.55 -7.51 -3.35
C GLU A 25 -8.89 -6.20 -3.82
N GLU A 26 -9.57 -5.05 -3.74
CA GLU A 26 -9.05 -3.77 -4.24
C GLU A 26 -7.80 -3.27 -3.48
N ARG A 27 -7.69 -3.60 -2.19
CA ARG A 27 -6.71 -3.00 -1.27
C ARG A 27 -5.38 -3.72 -1.34
N GLY A 28 -4.36 -3.03 -1.87
CA GLY A 28 -2.98 -3.52 -1.85
C GLY A 28 -2.33 -3.35 -0.47
N PRO A 29 -1.29 -4.15 -0.15
CA PRO A 29 -0.64 -4.13 1.16
C PRO A 29 -0.01 -2.78 1.50
N TRP A 30 0.44 -2.02 0.49
CA TRP A 30 1.07 -0.73 0.70
C TRP A 30 0.11 0.36 1.16
N LEU A 31 -1.20 0.21 0.95
CA LEU A 31 -2.20 1.14 1.49
C LEU A 31 -2.13 1.22 3.02
N ARG A 32 -1.70 0.13 3.67
CA ARG A 32 -1.54 0.09 5.13
C ARG A 32 -0.55 1.12 5.67
N LEU A 33 0.47 1.50 4.89
CA LEU A 33 1.41 2.55 5.29
C LEU A 33 0.69 3.89 5.46
N VAL A 34 -0.17 4.25 4.51
CA VAL A 34 -0.94 5.50 4.53
C VAL A 34 -2.01 5.46 5.62
N GLU A 35 -2.68 4.32 5.82
CA GLU A 35 -3.64 4.13 6.91
C GLU A 35 -3.00 4.30 8.28
N ASN A 36 -1.81 3.73 8.50
CA ASN A 36 -1.09 3.87 9.75
C ASN A 36 -0.72 5.34 10.01
N ALA A 37 -0.32 6.08 8.97
CA ALA A 37 -0.05 7.51 9.07
C ALA A 37 -1.33 8.30 9.40
N ARG A 38 -2.45 8.01 8.71
CA ARG A 38 -3.75 8.64 8.98
C ARG A 38 -4.21 8.39 10.42
N ARG A 39 -4.11 7.14 10.89
CA ARG A 39 -4.43 6.77 12.27
C ARG A 39 -3.54 7.46 13.29
N TRP A 40 -2.26 7.67 12.96
CA TRP A 40 -1.32 8.35 13.85
C TRP A 40 -1.66 9.84 14.05
N VAL A 41 -2.18 10.52 13.01
CA VAL A 41 -2.54 11.94 13.10
C VAL A 41 -3.95 12.23 13.67
N GLY A 42 -4.83 11.23 13.82
CA GLY A 42 -6.19 11.37 14.39
C GLY A 42 -7.27 10.89 13.45
#